data_AF-A0A3D1E500-F1
#
_entry.id   AF-A0A3D1E500-F1
#
_cell.length_a   1.000
_cell.length_b   1.000
_cell.length_c   1.000
_cell.angle_alpha   90.00
_cell.angle_beta   90.00
_cell.angle_gamma   90.00
#
_symmetry.space_group_name_H-M   'P 1'
#
loop_
_entity.id
_entity.type
_entity.pdbx_description
1 polymer ?
#
loop_
_entity_poly.entity_id
_entity_poly.type
_entity_poly.pdbx_seq_one_letter_code
_entity_poly.pdbx_strand_id
1 'polypeptide(L)'
;PIHLMSEGRSLDFQEHFCGTHFFNPARYLDLFEIIPGPKTKADVLTFLSHYGSTFLGKTSVMAKDTPAFIGNRIGIFGIQSLFHLI
;
A
#
# COMPACT_ATOMS: atom_id res chain seq x y z
N PRO A 1 -4.97 -5.30 9.75
CA PRO A 1 -3.73 -4.53 9.50
C PRO A 1 -2.66 -5.46 8.97
N ILE A 2 -1.81 -5.00 8.04
CA ILE A 2 -0.79 -5.87 7.45
C ILE A 2 0.30 -6.27 8.45
N HIS A 3 0.56 -5.46 9.49
CA HIS A 3 1.58 -5.79 10.48
C HIS A 3 1.27 -7.11 11.22
N LEU A 4 -0.01 -7.40 11.48
CA LEU A 4 -0.45 -8.65 12.11
C LEU A 4 -0.04 -9.89 11.29
N MET A 5 0.09 -9.77 9.97
CA MET A 5 0.51 -10.87 9.10
C MET A 5 2.00 -11.22 9.28
N SER A 6 2.79 -10.30 9.82
CA SER A 6 4.23 -10.47 10.07
C SER A 6 4.55 -10.93 11.51
N GLU A 7 3.55 -10.96 12.40
CA GLU A 7 3.72 -11.38 13.79
C GLU A 7 4.09 -12.87 13.90
N GLY A 8 4.99 -13.21 14.82
CA GLY A 8 5.48 -14.57 15.02
C GLY A 8 6.38 -15.12 13.91
N ARG A 9 6.67 -14.34 12.85
CA ARG A 9 7.58 -14.73 11.77
C ARG A 9 9.05 -14.45 12.14
N SER A 10 9.99 -15.04 11.40
CA SER A 10 11.42 -14.77 11.60
C SER A 10 11.76 -13.29 11.40
N LEU A 11 12.88 -12.84 11.97
CA LEU A 11 13.36 -11.47 11.75
C LEU A 11 13.59 -11.19 10.26
N ASP A 12 14.22 -12.13 9.57
CA ASP A 12 14.46 -12.04 8.13
C ASP A 12 13.14 -11.84 7.34
N PHE A 13 12.07 -12.56 7.70
CA PHE A 13 10.77 -12.35 7.08
C PHE A 13 10.22 -10.96 7.37
N GLN A 14 10.24 -10.52 8.63
CA GLN A 14 9.70 -9.21 9.03
C GLN A 14 10.45 -8.05 8.36
N GLU A 15 11.74 -8.21 8.12
CA GLU A 15 12.59 -7.22 7.43
C GLU A 15 12.30 -7.11 5.93
N HIS A 16 11.83 -8.19 5.30
CA HIS A 16 11.51 -8.24 3.87
C HIS A 16 10.01 -8.24 3.56
N PHE A 17 9.15 -8.27 4.58
CA PHE A 17 7.70 -8.20 4.42
C PHE A 17 7.28 -6.77 4.06
N CYS A 18 6.50 -6.60 2.99
CA CYS A 18 5.90 -5.33 2.59
C CYS A 18 4.59 -5.59 1.84
N GLY A 19 3.56 -4.78 2.13
CA GLY A 19 2.32 -4.81 1.38
C GLY A 19 2.42 -3.99 0.10
N THR A 20 1.78 -4.47 -0.96
CA THR A 20 1.61 -3.72 -2.21
C THR A 20 0.14 -3.73 -2.60
N HIS A 21 -0.41 -2.59 -2.98
CA HIS A 21 -1.81 -2.46 -3.34
C HIS A 21 -1.99 -1.78 -4.70
N PHE A 22 -2.64 -2.52 -5.59
CA PHE A 22 -2.95 -2.11 -6.96
C PHE A 22 -4.43 -1.75 -7.06
N PHE A 23 -4.73 -0.77 -7.91
CA PHE A 23 -6.10 -0.37 -8.20
C PHE A 23 -6.59 -1.09 -9.47
N ASN A 24 -7.82 -1.60 -9.45
CA ASN A 24 -8.40 -2.33 -10.57
C ASN A 24 -9.04 -1.37 -11.60
N PRO A 25 -8.72 -1.45 -12.90
CA PRO A 25 -7.82 -2.40 -13.56
C PRO A 25 -6.32 -2.18 -13.32
N ALA A 26 -5.63 -3.19 -12.81
CA ALA A 26 -4.23 -3.08 -12.33
C ALA A 26 -3.22 -2.65 -13.40
N ARG A 27 -3.47 -2.92 -14.68
CA ARG A 27 -2.59 -2.49 -15.77
C ARG A 27 -2.71 -1.00 -16.08
N TYR A 28 -3.91 -0.44 -15.92
CA TYR A 28 -4.26 0.87 -16.47
C TYR A 28 -4.30 1.98 -15.41
N LEU A 29 -4.52 1.62 -14.14
CA LEU A 29 -4.48 2.59 -13.07
C LEU A 29 -3.04 2.82 -12.59
N ASP A 30 -2.69 4.10 -12.51
CA ASP A 30 -1.33 4.56 -12.24
C ASP A 30 -0.95 4.41 -10.75
N LEU A 31 -1.94 4.45 -9.86
CA LEU A 31 -1.69 4.47 -8.42
C LEU A 31 -1.19 3.12 -7.92
N PHE A 32 -0.09 3.16 -7.17
CA PHE A 32 0.53 2.01 -6.53
C PHE A 32 0.87 2.34 -5.07
N GLU A 33 0.14 1.74 -4.13
CA GLU A 33 0.39 1.97 -2.71
C GLU A 33 1.38 0.93 -2.17
N ILE A 34 2.47 1.40 -1.57
CA ILE A 34 3.46 0.59 -0.85
C ILE A 34 3.18 0.74 0.64
N ILE A 35 2.97 -0.37 1.34
CA ILE A 35 2.61 -0.39 2.76
C ILE A 35 3.76 -1.06 3.53
N PRO A 36 4.64 -0.30 4.20
CA PRO A 36 5.73 -0.85 4.98
C PRO A 36 5.18 -1.53 6.23
N GLY A 37 5.72 -2.70 6.55
CA GLY A 37 5.58 -3.30 7.87
C GLY A 37 6.48 -2.60 8.90
N PRO A 38 6.34 -2.93 10.20
CA PRO A 38 7.06 -2.24 11.28
C PRO A 38 8.59 -2.37 11.22
N LYS A 39 9.10 -3.44 10.58
CA LYS A 39 10.53 -3.75 10.46
C LYS A 39 11.05 -3.75 9.03
N THR A 40 10.22 -3.37 8.05
CA THR A 40 10.61 -3.43 6.64
C THR A 40 11.85 -2.60 6.37
N LYS A 41 12.86 -3.19 5.74
CA LYS A 41 14.10 -2.50 5.38
C LYS A 41 13.85 -1.40 4.35
N ALA A 42 14.60 -0.31 4.48
CA ALA A 42 14.57 0.81 3.52
C ALA A 42 14.93 0.37 2.08
N ASP A 43 15.81 -0.62 1.94
CA ASP A 43 16.20 -1.17 0.63
C ASP A 43 15.03 -1.85 -0.09
N VAL A 44 14.14 -2.52 0.66
CA VAL A 44 12.91 -3.13 0.11
C VAL A 44 11.97 -2.05 -0.41
N LEU A 45 11.81 -0.95 0.34
CA LEU A 45 10.97 0.18 -0.06
C LEU A 45 11.54 0.89 -1.29
N THR A 46 12.86 1.06 -1.33
CA THR A 46 13.56 1.67 -2.46
C THR A 46 13.43 0.80 -3.70
N PHE A 47 13.61 -0.52 -3.56
CA PHE A 47 13.42 -1.49 -4.62
C PHE A 47 12.00 -1.45 -5.18
N LEU A 48 10.98 -1.53 -4.31
CA LEU A 48 9.58 -1.53 -4.74
C LEU A 48 9.17 -0.22 -5.42
N SER A 49 9.65 0.91 -4.89
CA SER A 49 9.37 2.23 -5.48
C SER A 49 9.96 2.35 -6.89
N HIS A 50 11.24 1.97 -7.04
CA HIS A 50 11.94 1.96 -8.33
C HIS A 50 11.34 0.94 -9.30
N TYR A 51 10.98 -0.24 -8.82
CA TYR A 51 10.34 -1.26 -9.64
C TYR A 51 8.98 -0.78 -10.18
N GLY A 52 8.18 -0.18 -9.31
CA GLY A 52 6.88 0.39 -9.64
C GLY A 52 6.98 1.47 -10.71
N SER A 53 7.90 2.43 -10.57
CA SER A 53 8.04 3.53 -11.53
C SER A 53 8.68 3.11 -12.85
N THR A 54 9.78 2.36 -12.80
CA THR A 54 10.58 2.06 -14.00
C THR A 54 10.00 0.93 -14.84
N PHE A 55 9.50 -0.13 -14.21
CA PHE A 55 9.09 -1.35 -14.92
C PHE A 55 7.57 -1.50 -15.04
N LEU A 56 6.82 -1.04 -14.03
CA LEU A 56 5.36 -1.11 -14.06
C LEU A 56 4.70 0.16 -14.60
N GLY A 57 5.46 1.25 -14.77
CA GLY A 57 4.94 2.55 -15.21
C GLY A 57 3.97 3.19 -14.20
N LYS A 58 4.14 2.91 -12.91
CA LYS A 58 3.22 3.33 -11.84
C LYS A 58 3.77 4.47 -11.01
N THR A 59 2.86 5.21 -10.39
CA THR A 59 3.18 6.20 -9.38
C THR A 59 3.09 5.57 -8.00
N SER A 60 4.26 5.28 -7.43
CA SER A 60 4.43 4.69 -6.10
C SER A 60 4.18 5.72 -5.00
N VAL A 61 3.33 5.41 -4.03
CA VAL A 61 3.10 6.22 -2.82
C VAL A 61 3.27 5.38 -1.56
N MET A 62 3.86 5.96 -0.51
CA MET A 62 4.03 5.29 0.77
C MET A 62 2.75 5.45 1.61
N ALA A 63 2.06 4.34 1.86
CA ALA A 63 0.83 4.32 2.62
C ALA A 63 1.05 3.78 4.05
N LYS A 64 0.28 4.31 5.00
CA LYS A 64 0.28 3.80 6.38
C LYS A 64 -0.58 2.55 6.46
N ASP A 65 -0.18 1.61 7.31
CA ASP A 65 -1.00 0.43 7.66
C ASP A 65 -2.20 0.84 8.51
N THR A 66 -3.20 1.38 7.82
CA THR A 66 -4.47 1.79 8.40
C THR A 66 -5.60 1.28 7.52
N PRO A 67 -6.82 1.06 8.05
CA PRO A 67 -7.93 0.55 7.26
C PRO A 67 -8.12 1.34 5.97
N ALA A 68 -8.22 0.61 4.85
CA ALA A 68 -8.38 1.15 3.50
C ALA A 68 -7.24 2.06 2.99
N PHE A 69 -6.07 2.03 3.62
CA PHE A 69 -4.86 2.75 3.19
C PHE A 69 -5.12 4.24 2.92
N ILE A 70 -4.80 4.75 1.71
CA ILE A 70 -5.03 6.14 1.34
C ILE A 70 -6.23 6.24 0.41
N GLY A 71 -6.16 5.65 -0.80
CA GLY A 71 -7.13 5.88 -1.86
C GLY A 71 -8.55 5.45 -1.48
N ASN A 72 -8.69 4.20 -1.00
CA ASN A 72 -10.00 3.68 -0.60
C ASN A 72 -10.56 4.42 0.63
N ARG A 73 -9.71 4.85 1.56
CA ARG A 73 -10.12 5.65 2.72
C ARG A 73 -10.76 6.97 2.31
N ILE A 74 -10.14 7.70 1.38
CA ILE A 74 -10.68 8.97 0.86
C ILE A 74 -11.96 8.73 0.06
N GLY A 75 -11.98 7.71 -0.81
CA GLY A 75 -13.14 7.37 -1.64
C GLY A 75 -14.37 7.00 -0.81
N ILE A 76 -14.20 6.14 0.20
CA ILE A 76 -15.30 5.72 1.10
C ILE A 76 -15.84 6.92 1.88
N PHE A 77 -14.96 7.80 2.38
CA PHE A 77 -15.39 9.02 3.05
C PHE A 77 -16.28 9.88 2.14
N GLY A 78 -15.86 10.14 0.89
CA GLY A 78 -16.65 10.91 -0.06
C GLY A 78 -18.02 10.30 -0.38
N ILE A 79 -18.07 8.98 -0.55
CA ILE A 79 -19.32 8.24 -0.75
C ILE A 79 -20.25 8.38 0.46
N GLN A 80 -19.72 8.21 1.68
CA GLN A 80 -20.50 8.41 2.91
C GLN A 80 -20.99 9.85 3.08
N SER A 81 -20.18 10.84 2.74
CA SER A 81 -20.61 12.25 2.77
C SER A 81 -21.78 12.49 1.84
N LEU A 82 -21.80 11.87 0.65
CA LEU A 82 -22.92 11.99 -0.29
C LEU A 82 -24.22 11.40 0.28
N PHE A 83 -24.14 10.24 0.96
CA PHE A 83 -25.32 9.63 1.59
C PHE A 83 -25.94 10.47 2.72
N HIS A 84 -25.17 11.37 3.36
CA HIS A 84 -25.70 12.28 4.37
C HIS A 84 -26.35 13.55 3.78
N LEU A 85 -26.21 13.80 2.48
CA LEU A 85 -26.80 14.95 1.79
C LEU A 85 -28.22 14.68 1.27
N ILE A 86 -28.61 13.41 1.19
CA ILE A 86 -29.95 12.93 0.78
C ILE A 86 -30.69 12.34 1.96
#